data_AF-A0A8X6FID9-F1
#
_entry.id   AF-A0A8X6FID9-F1
#
_cell.length_a   1.000
_cell.length_b   1.000
_cell.length_c   1.000
_cell.angle_alpha   90.00
_cell.angle_beta   90.00
_cell.angle_gamma   90.00
#
_symmetry.space_group_name_H-M   'P 1'
#
loop_
_entity.id
_entity.type
_entity.pdbx_description
1 polymer ?
#
loop_
_entity_poly.entity_id
_entity_poly.type
_entity_poly.pdbx_seq_one_letter_code
_entity_poly.pdbx_strand_id
1 'polypeptide(L)'
;MDHTASMVFTGTVEKLYRSRLTTYRGVVKVKRVVKGDTSFSDNTVIVEGFGDPNICHSDVRERDTRIFLVSLLDNGHLRLNSSVVRVTVSNLDKAVEAVRGNINTCGLMMIDLLYDRTFGSFWRRHKFQGVLRLDAIQVPDRLL
;
A
#
# COMPACT_ATOMS: atom_id res chain seq x y z
N MET A 1 3.10 20.44 3.32
CA MET A 1 3.91 19.23 3.56
C MET A 1 3.12 18.09 2.98
N ASP A 2 3.59 17.50 1.88
CA ASP A 2 2.85 16.47 1.17
C ASP A 2 2.73 15.21 2.03
N HIS A 3 1.52 14.92 2.48
CA HIS A 3 1.16 13.68 3.17
C HIS A 3 1.06 12.49 2.20
N THR A 4 1.66 12.60 1.02
CA THR A 4 1.54 11.60 -0.04
C THR A 4 2.77 10.70 -0.05
N ALA A 5 2.54 9.39 0.06
CA ALA A 5 3.60 8.41 -0.14
C ALA A 5 4.05 8.44 -1.61
N SER A 6 5.36 8.58 -1.85
CA SER A 6 5.91 8.56 -3.20
C SER A 6 5.94 7.14 -3.78
N MET A 7 6.06 6.13 -2.92
CA MET A 7 6.10 4.72 -3.30
C MET A 7 5.24 3.86 -2.38
N VAL A 8 4.54 2.89 -2.98
CA VAL A 8 3.71 1.91 -2.28
C VAL A 8 4.06 0.52 -2.79
N PHE A 9 4.41 -0.39 -1.89
CA PHE A 9 4.73 -1.76 -2.25
C PHE A 9 4.28 -2.76 -1.18
N THR A 10 4.09 -4.00 -1.59
CA THR A 10 3.91 -5.14 -0.68
C THR A 10 5.26 -5.80 -0.47
N GLY A 11 5.55 -6.19 0.78
CA GLY A 11 6.81 -6.85 1.10
C GLY A 11 6.73 -7.67 2.37
N THR A 12 7.73 -8.52 2.56
CA THR A 12 7.92 -9.31 3.77
C THR A 12 9.13 -8.79 4.54
N VAL A 13 8.97 -8.52 5.83
CA VAL A 13 10.06 -8.10 6.70
C VAL A 13 11.00 -9.28 6.92
N GLU A 14 12.26 -9.17 6.53
CA GLU A 14 13.24 -10.23 6.73
C GLU A 14 13.96 -10.09 8.07
N LYS A 15 14.41 -8.87 8.39
CA LYS A 15 15.17 -8.57 9.61
C LYS A 15 14.82 -7.19 10.16
N LEU A 16 14.82 -7.06 11.48
CA LEU A 16 14.64 -5.78 12.17
C LEU A 16 15.90 -5.36 12.91
N TYR A 17 16.28 -4.10 12.73
CA TYR A 17 17.41 -3.47 13.42
C TYR A 17 16.87 -2.44 14.40
N ARG A 18 16.61 -2.89 15.63
CA ARG A 18 16.24 -1.99 16.73
C ARG A 18 17.47 -1.22 17.21
N SER A 19 17.35 0.09 17.25
CA SER A 19 18.35 0.99 17.84
C SER A 19 17.89 1.48 19.20
N ARG A 20 18.70 2.27 19.91
CA ARG A 20 18.31 2.98 21.14
C ARG A 20 17.38 4.18 20.87
N LEU A 21 17.18 4.51 19.59
CA LEU A 21 16.27 5.57 19.15
C LEU A 21 14.81 5.10 19.23
N THR A 22 13.88 6.05 19.28
CA THR A 22 12.43 5.78 19.31
C THR A 22 11.97 5.01 18.07
N THR A 23 12.59 5.27 16.92
CA THR A 23 12.32 4.58 15.67
C THR A 23 13.41 3.57 15.32
N TYR A 24 13.02 2.49 14.67
CA TYR A 24 13.92 1.45 14.16
C TYR A 24 13.80 1.30 12.64
N ARG A 25 14.73 0.53 12.07
CA ARG A 25 14.76 0.21 10.64
C ARG A 25 14.67 -1.29 10.41
N GLY A 26 14.24 -1.68 9.23
CA GLY A 26 14.04 -3.07 8.85
C GLY A 26 14.44 -3.32 7.41
N VAL A 27 14.91 -4.53 7.17
CA VAL A 27 15.14 -5.05 5.81
C VAL A 27 13.85 -5.72 5.36
N VAL A 28 13.34 -5.27 4.22
CA VAL A 28 12.08 -5.75 3.65
C VAL A 28 12.34 -6.29 2.26
N LYS A 29 11.94 -7.53 2.01
CA LYS A 29 11.93 -8.11 0.67
C LYS A 29 10.66 -7.70 -0.04
N VAL A 30 10.81 -6.90 -1.09
CA VAL A 30 9.69 -6.44 -1.91
C VAL A 30 9.11 -7.63 -2.67
N LYS A 31 7.78 -7.73 -2.70
CA LYS A 31 7.02 -8.73 -3.45
C LYS A 31 6.40 -8.13 -4.70
N ARG A 32 5.76 -6.97 -4.56
CA ARG A 32 5.12 -6.27 -5.66
C ARG A 32 5.08 -4.77 -5.37
N VAL A 33 5.56 -3.98 -6.32
CA VAL A 33 5.38 -2.52 -6.32
C VAL A 33 4.02 -2.20 -6.91
N VAL A 34 3.29 -1.30 -6.25
CA VAL A 34 1.91 -0.93 -6.58
C VAL A 34 1.87 0.50 -7.09
N LYS A 35 2.69 1.38 -6.50
CA LYS A 35 2.94 2.75 -6.94
C LYS A 35 4.42 3.06 -6.80
N GLY A 36 4.99 3.76 -7.78
CA GLY A 36 6.39 4.18 -7.78
C GLY A 36 7.22 3.36 -8.77
N ASP A 37 8.54 3.38 -8.58
CA ASP A 37 9.48 2.72 -9.47
C ASP A 37 9.43 1.18 -9.31
N THR A 38 9.21 0.48 -10.42
CA THR A 38 9.13 -0.98 -10.49
C THR A 38 10.51 -1.64 -10.43
N SER A 39 11.60 -0.89 -10.55
CA SER A 39 12.98 -1.38 -10.37
C SER A 39 13.21 -2.00 -8.99
N PHE A 40 12.41 -1.63 -7.99
CA PHE A 40 12.44 -2.20 -6.64
C PHE A 40 11.66 -3.50 -6.49
N SER A 41 10.97 -3.98 -7.54
CA SER A 41 10.28 -5.28 -7.49
C SER A 41 11.27 -6.43 -7.31
N ASP A 42 10.91 -7.41 -6.45
CA ASP A 42 11.74 -8.54 -6.04
C ASP A 42 13.11 -8.21 -5.40
N ASN A 43 13.40 -6.93 -5.17
CA ASN A 43 14.58 -6.46 -4.49
C ASN A 43 14.39 -6.37 -2.97
N THR A 44 15.52 -6.37 -2.27
CA THR A 44 15.55 -6.19 -0.82
C THR A 44 15.92 -4.75 -0.51
N VAL A 45 15.08 -4.06 0.26
CA VAL A 45 15.20 -2.63 0.57
C VAL A 45 15.28 -2.41 2.07
N ILE A 46 15.93 -1.31 2.47
CA ILE A 46 15.98 -0.87 3.87
C ILE A 46 14.90 0.20 4.06
N VAL A 47 13.99 -0.07 5.00
CA VAL A 47 12.92 0.84 5.40
C VAL A 47 13.18 1.37 6.81
N GLU A 48 13.11 2.68 6.97
CA GLU A 48 13.29 3.40 8.23
C GLU A 48 11.97 3.97 8.76
N GLY A 49 11.91 4.32 10.05
CA GLY A 49 10.73 4.95 10.65
C GLY A 49 9.71 3.97 11.24
N PHE A 50 10.08 2.71 11.45
CA PHE A 50 9.25 1.79 12.21
C PHE A 50 9.22 2.18 13.69
N GLY A 51 8.09 2.01 14.36
CA GLY A 51 7.88 2.44 15.74
C GLY A 51 7.75 3.95 15.95
N ASP A 52 7.57 4.75 14.89
CA ASP A 52 7.32 6.19 15.01
C ASP A 52 5.98 6.43 15.74
N PRO A 53 5.95 7.20 16.85
CA PRO A 53 4.74 7.48 17.61
C PRO A 53 3.74 8.38 16.87
N ASN A 54 4.19 9.10 15.83
CA ASN A 54 3.31 9.92 15.00
C ASN A 54 2.52 9.09 13.98
N ILE A 55 2.86 7.81 13.81
CA ILE A 55 2.24 6.89 12.88
C ILE A 55 1.45 5.84 13.67
N CYS A 56 0.14 5.76 13.43
CA CYS A 56 -0.79 4.94 14.22
C CYS A 56 -0.44 3.44 14.22
N HIS A 57 -0.02 2.91 13.08
CA HIS A 57 0.48 1.55 12.96
C HIS A 57 1.85 1.55 12.29
N SER A 58 2.89 1.79 13.06
CA SER A 58 4.29 1.76 12.60
C SER A 58 5.04 0.50 13.02
N ASP A 59 4.43 -0.33 13.87
CA ASP A 59 5.07 -1.55 14.37
C ASP A 59 4.92 -2.75 13.45
N VAL A 60 6.06 -3.42 13.27
CA VAL A 60 6.20 -4.60 12.42
C VAL A 60 7.02 -5.68 13.14
N ARG A 61 6.81 -6.94 12.75
CA ARG A 61 7.61 -8.08 13.24
C ARG A 61 8.35 -8.72 12.07
N GLU A 62 9.44 -9.41 12.38
CA GLU A 62 10.11 -10.23 11.38
C GLU A 62 9.15 -11.28 10.82
N ARG A 63 9.25 -11.53 9.52
CA ARG A 63 8.37 -12.40 8.72
C ARG A 63 6.94 -11.87 8.49
N ASP A 64 6.59 -10.69 9.00
CA ASP A 64 5.33 -10.04 8.65
C ASP A 64 5.33 -9.63 7.18
N THR A 65 4.21 -9.88 6.49
CA THR A 65 3.98 -9.37 5.13
C THR A 65 2.94 -8.27 5.17
N ARG A 66 3.28 -7.06 4.72
CA ARG A 66 2.45 -5.85 4.81
C ARG A 66 2.57 -4.99 3.56
N ILE A 67 1.65 -4.05 3.40
CA ILE A 67 1.73 -2.97 2.43
C ILE A 67 2.44 -1.79 3.11
N PHE A 68 3.52 -1.33 2.50
CA PHE A 68 4.35 -0.25 2.98
C PHE A 68 4.11 0.99 2.12
N LEU A 69 3.79 2.10 2.79
CA LEU A 69 3.63 3.42 2.20
C LEU A 69 4.84 4.25 2.62
N VAL A 70 5.74 4.48 1.67
CA VAL A 70 7.06 5.06 1.95
C VAL A 70 7.34 6.26 1.06
N SER A 71 8.29 7.07 1.50
CA SER A 71 8.94 8.10 0.69
C SER A 71 10.38 7.69 0.42
N LEU A 72 10.83 7.89 -0.81
CA LEU A 72 12.22 7.73 -1.21
C LEU A 72 13.04 8.90 -0.64
N LEU A 73 14.14 8.58 0.04
CA LEU A 73 15.12 9.56 0.50
C LEU A 73 16.27 9.67 -0.52
N ASP A 74 16.96 10.82 -0.53
CA ASP A 74 18.03 11.12 -1.49
C ASP A 74 19.23 10.15 -1.42
N ASN A 75 19.37 9.43 -0.31
CA ASN A 75 20.40 8.42 -0.08
C ASN A 75 20.01 7.00 -0.56
N GLY A 76 18.85 6.86 -1.25
CA GLY A 76 18.33 5.56 -1.71
C GLY A 76 17.67 4.72 -0.62
N HIS A 77 17.56 5.25 0.61
CA HIS A 77 16.78 4.60 1.67
C HIS A 77 15.30 4.96 1.56
N LEU A 78 14.45 4.10 2.10
CA LEU A 78 13.01 4.33 2.13
C LEU A 78 12.60 4.70 3.56
N ARG A 79 11.79 5.75 3.72
CA ARG A 79 11.23 6.14 5.02
C ARG A 79 9.74 5.89 5.05
N LEU A 80 9.27 5.28 6.13
CA LEU A 80 7.85 5.09 6.38
C LEU A 80 7.18 6.46 6.51
N ASN A 81 6.19 6.72 5.64
CA ASN A 81 5.43 7.97 5.63
C ASN A 81 4.09 7.78 6.38
N SER A 82 3.48 6.61 6.24
CA SER A 82 2.17 6.29 6.81
C SER A 82 2.12 4.90 7.43
N SER A 83 1.02 4.64 8.15
CA SER A 83 0.76 3.35 8.79
C SER A 83 0.91 2.16 7.84
N VAL A 84 1.52 1.08 8.32
CA VAL A 84 1.63 -0.18 7.57
C VAL A 84 0.28 -0.90 7.53
N VAL A 85 -0.11 -1.35 6.35
CA VAL A 85 -1.43 -1.99 6.13
C VAL A 85 -1.27 -3.51 6.00
N ARG A 86 -2.26 -4.27 6.46
CA ARG A 86 -2.31 -5.71 6.18
C ARG A 86 -2.52 -5.96 4.69
N VAL A 87 -1.88 -7.00 4.16
CA VAL A 87 -2.05 -7.43 2.77
C VAL A 87 -3.42 -8.08 2.60
N THR A 88 -4.40 -7.31 2.12
CA THR A 88 -5.68 -7.80 1.59
C THR A 88 -5.97 -7.05 0.29
N VAL A 89 -6.75 -7.64 -0.61
CA VAL A 89 -7.08 -6.99 -1.90
C VAL A 89 -7.80 -5.66 -1.67
N SER A 90 -8.78 -5.64 -0.77
CA SER A 90 -9.53 -4.44 -0.40
C SER A 90 -8.64 -3.34 0.22
N ASN A 91 -7.65 -3.72 1.03
CA ASN A 91 -6.72 -2.75 1.62
C ASN A 91 -5.75 -2.18 0.58
N LEU A 92 -5.42 -2.97 -0.44
CA LEU A 92 -4.54 -2.52 -1.50
C LEU A 92 -5.19 -1.43 -2.32
N ASP A 93 -6.44 -1.63 -2.73
CA ASP A 93 -7.21 -0.65 -3.48
C ASP A 93 -7.37 0.64 -2.67
N LYS A 94 -7.76 0.52 -1.38
CA LYS A 94 -7.86 1.67 -0.46
C LYS A 94 -6.53 2.39 -0.24
N ALA A 95 -5.41 1.67 -0.16
CA ALA A 95 -4.09 2.29 0.02
C ALA A 95 -3.67 3.07 -1.23
N VAL A 96 -4.00 2.57 -2.42
CA VAL A 96 -3.76 3.28 -3.68
C VAL A 96 -4.67 4.50 -3.78
N GLU A 97 -5.93 4.37 -3.41
CA GLU A 97 -6.89 5.47 -3.37
C GLU A 97 -6.51 6.54 -2.36
N ALA A 98 -6.11 6.18 -1.13
CA ALA A 98 -5.67 7.14 -0.10
C ALA A 98 -4.39 7.91 -0.48
N VAL A 99 -3.57 7.32 -1.36
CA VAL A 99 -2.38 7.98 -1.90
C VAL A 99 -2.71 8.85 -3.12
N ARG A 100 -3.85 8.60 -3.79
CA ARG A 100 -4.35 9.39 -4.93
C ARG A 100 -5.33 10.50 -4.50
N GLY A 101 -6.08 10.28 -3.43
CA GLY A 101 -7.05 11.19 -2.83
C GLY A 101 -6.73 11.34 -1.35
N ASN A 102 -6.59 12.59 -0.91
CA ASN A 102 -6.05 13.03 0.37
C ASN A 102 -6.88 12.55 1.58
N ILE A 103 -6.81 11.27 1.95
CA ILE A 103 -7.59 10.69 3.07
C ILE A 103 -6.66 10.26 4.19
N ASN A 104 -6.95 10.72 5.41
CA ASN A 104 -6.21 10.41 6.62
C ASN A 104 -6.22 8.89 6.91
N THR A 105 -5.08 8.24 6.68
CA THR A 105 -4.90 6.78 6.77
C THR A 105 -5.10 6.19 8.17
N CYS A 106 -5.13 7.02 9.21
CA CYS A 106 -5.36 6.57 10.59
C CYS A 106 -6.84 6.19 10.85
N GLY A 107 -7.81 6.79 10.16
CA GLY A 107 -9.24 6.48 10.34
C GLY A 107 -9.73 5.25 9.57
N LEU A 108 -9.14 4.96 8.41
CA LEU A 108 -9.59 3.88 7.52
C LEU A 108 -9.18 2.48 8.00
N MET A 109 -8.01 2.33 8.63
CA MET A 109 -7.52 1.02 9.07
C MET A 109 -8.23 0.46 10.31
N MET A 110 -8.89 1.30 11.10
CA MET A 110 -9.63 0.84 12.29
C MET A 110 -10.95 0.14 11.92
N ILE A 111 -11.56 0.48 10.77
CA ILE A 111 -12.80 -0.16 10.32
C ILE A 111 -12.54 -1.60 9.85
N ASP A 112 -11.43 -1.86 9.15
CA ASP A 112 -11.11 -3.22 8.66
C ASP A 112 -10.69 -4.19 9.78
N LEU A 113 -10.22 -3.70 10.94
CA LEU A 113 -9.93 -4.57 12.10
C LEU A 113 -11.18 -4.99 12.89
N LEU A 114 -12.27 -4.22 12.79
CA LEU A 114 -13.55 -4.53 13.43
C LEU A 114 -14.52 -5.27 12.48
N TYR A 115 -14.42 -5.06 11.17
CA TYR A 115 -15.33 -5.67 10.19
C TYR A 115 -14.96 -7.13 9.84
N ASP A 116 -13.70 -7.54 10.04
CA ASP A 116 -13.21 -8.89 9.70
C ASP A 116 -13.62 -9.98 10.73
N ARG A 117 -14.25 -9.61 11.85
CA ARG A 117 -14.86 -10.61 12.76
C ARG A 117 -16.34 -10.89 12.50
N THR A 118 -17.04 -10.08 11.69
CA THR A 118 -18.50 -10.20 11.54
C THR A 118 -18.99 -10.54 10.12
N PHE A 119 -18.14 -10.45 9.09
CA PHE A 119 -18.60 -10.64 7.69
C PHE A 119 -17.95 -11.83 6.95
N GLY A 120 -17.60 -12.89 7.68
CA GLY A 120 -17.11 -14.16 7.14
C GLY A 120 -18.12 -15.01 6.37
N SER A 121 -19.32 -14.51 6.04
CA SER A 121 -20.32 -15.28 5.31
C SER A 121 -21.38 -14.40 4.64
N PHE A 122 -21.10 -13.81 3.47
CA PHE A 122 -22.21 -13.37 2.62
C PHE A 122 -21.96 -13.27 1.10
N TRP A 123 -20.78 -12.87 0.62
CA TRP A 123 -20.59 -12.70 -0.83
C TRP A 123 -19.89 -13.89 -1.49
N ARG A 124 -20.57 -15.03 -1.45
CA ARG A 124 -20.32 -16.18 -2.34
C ARG A 124 -21.55 -16.42 -3.21
N ARG A 125 -21.87 -15.48 -4.10
CA ARG A 125 -22.66 -15.67 -5.34
C ARG A 125 -22.90 -14.31 -5.97
N HIS A 126 -22.24 -14.01 -7.09
CA HIS A 126 -22.93 -13.76 -8.36
C HIS A 126 -21.88 -13.49 -9.44
N LYS A 127 -21.69 -14.50 -10.30
CA LYS A 127 -21.32 -14.30 -11.70
C LYS A 127 -22.40 -13.42 -12.35
N PHE A 128 -21.98 -12.36 -13.01
CA PHE A 128 -22.65 -11.66 -14.12
C PHE A 128 -21.48 -11.06 -14.92
N GLN A 129 -20.91 -11.70 -15.94
CA GLN A 129 -21.44 -11.98 -17.27
C GLN A 129 -22.07 -10.75 -17.95
N GLY A 130 -21.28 -10.16 -18.87
CA GLY A 130 -21.73 -9.35 -20.01
C GLY A 130 -22.05 -7.90 -19.72
N VAL A 131 -21.32 -6.96 -20.34
CA VAL A 131 -21.62 -6.45 -21.69
C VAL A 131 -20.72 -5.23 -21.93
N LEU A 132 -20.08 -5.25 -23.09
CA LEU A 132 -19.26 -4.20 -23.67
C LEU A 132 -20.03 -2.87 -23.80
N ARG A 133 -19.35 -1.76 -23.52
CA ARG A 133 -19.46 -0.55 -24.36
C ARG A 133 -18.08 0.07 -24.48
N LEU A 134 -17.44 -0.22 -25.61
CA LEU A 134 -16.40 0.61 -26.17
C LEU A 134 -17.06 1.91 -26.62
N ASP A 135 -16.71 3.03 -26.01
CA ASP A 135 -17.01 4.33 -26.61
C ASP A 135 -16.03 4.56 -27.75
N ALA A 136 -16.62 4.69 -28.93
CA ALA A 136 -15.96 4.74 -30.22
C ALA A 136 -15.15 6.02 -30.38
N ILE A 137 -13.93 5.83 -30.89
CA ILE A 137 -13.06 6.85 -31.47
C ILE A 137 -13.73 7.35 -32.76
N GLN A 138 -13.89 8.66 -32.87
CA GLN A 138 -14.56 9.35 -33.97
C GLN A 138 -13.53 9.95 -34.92
N VAL A 139 -13.43 9.45 -36.17
CA VAL A 139 -12.93 10.17 -37.37
C VAL A 139 -13.42 9.43 -38.65
N PRO A 140 -13.37 10.02 -39.86
CA PRO A 140 -14.49 10.64 -40.56
C PRO A 140 -14.84 9.90 -41.88
N ASP A 141 -15.92 10.30 -42.57
CA ASP A 141 -15.82 10.81 -43.95
C ASP A 141 -17.18 11.16 -44.57
N ARG A 142 -17.17 12.31 -45.27
CA ARG A 142 -18.19 12.77 -46.21
C ARG A 142 -18.32 11.79 -47.39
N LEU A 143 -19.53 11.64 -47.92
CA LEU A 143 -19.92 11.80 -49.34
C LEU A 143 -21.13 10.92 -49.67
N LEU A 144 -22.32 11.54 -49.74
CA LEU A 144 -23.21 11.65 -50.91
C LEU A 144 -24.60 12.14 -50.47
#